data_AF-A0A5J4ZN23-F1
#
_entry.id   AF-A0A5J4ZN23-F1
#
_cell.length_a   1.000
_cell.length_b   1.000
_cell.length_c   1.000
_cell.angle_alpha   90.00
_cell.angle_beta   90.00
_cell.angle_gamma   90.00
#
_symmetry.space_group_name_H-M   'P 1'
#
loop_
_entity.id
_entity.type
_entity.pdbx_description
1 polymer ?
#
loop_
_entity_poly.entity_id
_entity_poly.type
_entity_poly.pdbx_seq_one_letter_code
_entity_poly.pdbx_strand_id
1 'polypeptide(L)'
;MGRKMIKSIASSMLSPTLSAENGENPDESEVDGAELLETDTSLDYLCNLSPHRYEALYAKLIPDSMRGETFLEKYDNHNDPVTVVDHKHTYAVKAAARHPIYENFRVKIQQRNKGAIGYLPFVFEGSSPGAGKFGFLRIRRRIPPKQG
;
A
#
# COMPACT_ATOMS: atom_id res chain seq x y z
N MET A 1 9.78 -9.78 -0.04
CA MET A 1 8.69 -10.71 0.32
C MET A 1 7.30 -10.15 0.03
N GLY A 2 6.86 -9.05 0.69
CA GLY A 2 5.49 -8.53 0.54
C GLY A 2 5.05 -8.28 -0.92
N ARG A 3 5.92 -7.67 -1.74
CA ARG A 3 5.66 -7.46 -3.18
C ARG A 3 5.31 -8.76 -3.91
N LYS A 4 6.11 -9.81 -3.72
CA LYS A 4 5.89 -11.12 -4.36
C LYS A 4 4.55 -11.73 -3.93
N MET A 5 4.19 -11.60 -2.65
CA MET A 5 2.90 -12.07 -2.15
C MET A 5 1.73 -11.30 -2.78
N ILE A 6 1.80 -9.97 -2.86
CA ILE A 6 0.75 -9.15 -3.51
C ILE A 6 0.57 -9.57 -4.96
N LYS A 7 1.67 -9.67 -5.73
CA LYS A 7 1.61 -10.11 -7.14
C LYS A 7 0.97 -11.50 -7.27
N SER A 8 1.31 -12.42 -6.38
CA SER A 8 0.75 -13.78 -6.36
C SER A 8 -0.74 -13.79 -6.02
N ILE A 9 -1.17 -12.99 -5.03
CA ILE A 9 -2.59 -12.87 -4.63
C ILE A 9 -3.39 -12.25 -5.78
N ALA A 10 -2.90 -11.15 -6.36
CA ALA A 10 -3.53 -10.50 -7.51
C ALA A 10 -3.70 -11.47 -8.68
N SER A 11 -2.66 -12.25 -9.01
CA SER A 11 -2.72 -13.26 -10.07
C SER A 11 -3.78 -14.35 -9.80
N SER A 12 -3.93 -14.76 -8.53
CA SER A 12 -4.95 -15.73 -8.13
C SER A 12 -6.37 -15.18 -8.15
N MET A 13 -6.54 -13.86 -7.96
CA MET A 13 -7.83 -13.18 -8.02
C MET A 13 -8.24 -12.84 -9.47
N LEU A 14 -7.27 -12.60 -10.35
CA LEU A 14 -7.49 -12.27 -11.76
C LEU A 14 -8.01 -13.46 -12.58
N SER A 15 -7.57 -14.68 -12.26
CA SER A 15 -7.92 -15.89 -13.03
C SER A 15 -9.42 -16.23 -13.04
N PRO A 16 -10.15 -16.12 -11.91
CA PRO A 16 -11.61 -16.24 -11.88
C PRO A 16 -12.34 -15.13 -12.65
N THR A 17 -11.86 -13.89 -12.58
CA THR A 17 -12.51 -12.72 -13.22
C THR A 17 -12.56 -12.87 -14.74
N LEU A 18 -11.42 -13.25 -15.36
CA LEU A 18 -11.33 -13.48 -16.81
C LEU A 18 -12.18 -14.68 -17.29
N SER A 19 -12.56 -15.60 -16.40
CA SER A 19 -13.35 -16.79 -16.74
C SER A 19 -14.86 -16.51 -16.74
N ALA A 20 -15.32 -15.44 -16.08
CA ALA A 20 -16.72 -15.03 -16.05
C ALA A 20 -17.15 -14.23 -17.31
N GLU A 21 -16.19 -13.84 -18.15
CA GLU A 21 -16.39 -12.93 -19.30
C GLU A 21 -17.09 -13.57 -20.52
N ASN A 22 -17.43 -14.87 -20.47
CA ASN A 22 -17.97 -15.60 -21.61
C ASN A 22 -19.51 -15.59 -21.74
N GLY A 23 -20.25 -14.67 -21.10
CA GLY A 23 -21.72 -14.77 -21.10
C GLY A 23 -22.58 -13.51 -21.05
N GLU A 24 -22.19 -12.42 -20.38
CA GLU A 24 -23.09 -11.28 -20.19
C GLU A 24 -22.33 -9.94 -20.22
N ASN A 25 -22.98 -8.89 -20.72
CA ASN A 25 -22.42 -7.54 -20.86
C ASN A 25 -21.77 -7.08 -19.55
N PRO A 26 -20.50 -6.66 -19.55
CA PRO A 26 -19.82 -6.25 -18.34
C PRO A 26 -20.44 -4.94 -17.83
N ASP A 27 -20.86 -4.95 -16.56
CA ASP A 27 -21.14 -3.74 -15.81
C ASP A 27 -19.87 -2.88 -15.73
N GLU A 28 -19.96 -1.56 -15.94
CA GLU A 28 -18.79 -0.66 -16.01
C GLU A 28 -17.90 -0.72 -14.75
N SER A 29 -18.42 -1.23 -13.62
CA SER A 29 -17.68 -1.40 -12.36
C SER A 29 -16.78 -2.65 -12.31
N GLU A 30 -17.06 -3.69 -13.10
CA GLU A 30 -16.30 -4.95 -13.09
C GLU A 30 -15.03 -4.88 -13.96
N VAL A 31 -15.09 -4.08 -15.04
CA VAL A 31 -13.97 -3.83 -15.96
C VAL A 31 -12.83 -3.08 -15.26
N ASP A 32 -13.16 -2.10 -14.41
CA ASP A 32 -12.20 -1.35 -13.60
C ASP A 32 -11.49 -2.27 -12.57
N GLY A 33 -12.22 -3.25 -12.01
CA GLY A 33 -11.65 -4.21 -11.06
C GLY A 33 -10.58 -5.13 -11.66
N ALA A 34 -10.81 -5.63 -12.88
CA ALA A 34 -9.88 -6.52 -13.58
C ALA A 34 -8.59 -5.80 -13.99
N GLU A 35 -8.70 -4.61 -14.59
CA GLU A 35 -7.55 -3.77 -14.98
C GLU A 35 -6.68 -3.43 -13.75
N LEU A 36 -7.33 -3.09 -12.64
CA LEU A 36 -6.67 -2.82 -11.38
C LEU A 36 -5.91 -4.04 -10.83
N LEU A 37 -6.42 -5.25 -10.97
CA LEU A 37 -5.72 -6.47 -10.55
C LEU A 37 -4.55 -6.79 -11.48
N GLU A 38 -4.70 -6.57 -12.80
CA GLU A 38 -3.60 -6.71 -13.77
C GLU A 38 -2.41 -5.83 -13.40
N THR A 39 -2.66 -4.55 -13.10
CA THR A 39 -1.58 -3.64 -12.68
C THR A 39 -0.89 -4.10 -11.39
N ASP A 40 -1.62 -4.74 -10.48
CA ASP A 40 -1.06 -5.31 -9.25
C ASP A 40 -0.26 -6.60 -9.53
N THR A 41 -0.60 -7.37 -10.57
CA THR A 41 0.20 -8.54 -11.02
C THR A 41 1.56 -8.12 -11.57
N SER A 42 1.66 -6.92 -12.17
CA SER A 42 2.90 -6.33 -12.69
C SER A 42 3.54 -5.33 -11.72
N LEU A 43 3.16 -5.32 -10.44
CA LEU A 43 3.64 -4.31 -9.49
C LEU A 43 5.16 -4.35 -9.31
N ASP A 44 5.83 -3.24 -9.67
CA ASP A 44 7.28 -3.09 -9.53
C ASP A 44 7.69 -2.57 -8.15
N TYR A 45 6.97 -1.59 -7.61
CA TYR A 45 7.29 -0.98 -6.32
C TYR A 45 6.08 -0.95 -5.41
N LEU A 46 6.26 -1.35 -4.15
CA LEU A 46 5.18 -1.34 -3.16
C LEU A 46 4.58 0.06 -2.96
N CYS A 47 5.40 1.11 -3.04
CA CYS A 47 4.93 2.49 -2.91
C CYS A 47 3.98 2.96 -4.03
N ASN A 48 3.87 2.22 -5.14
CA ASN A 48 2.91 2.51 -6.20
C ASN A 48 1.50 2.05 -5.83
N LEU A 49 1.36 1.15 -4.85
CA LEU A 49 0.07 0.73 -4.34
C LEU A 49 -0.49 1.77 -3.37
N SER A 50 -1.77 2.10 -3.50
CA SER A 50 -2.43 3.01 -2.54
C SER A 50 -2.76 2.29 -1.22
N PRO A 51 -2.78 2.99 -0.06
CA PRO A 51 -3.20 2.38 1.20
C PRO A 51 -4.61 1.80 1.15
N HIS A 52 -5.57 2.48 0.50
CA HIS A 52 -6.95 1.98 0.38
C HIS A 52 -7.01 0.62 -0.32
N ARG A 53 -6.33 0.50 -1.46
CA ARG A 53 -6.23 -0.77 -2.20
C ARG A 53 -5.57 -1.86 -1.38
N TYR A 54 -4.46 -1.52 -0.70
CA TYR A 54 -3.74 -2.44 0.16
C TYR A 54 -4.61 -2.98 1.31
N GLU A 55 -5.31 -2.11 2.03
CA GLU A 55 -6.17 -2.50 3.16
C GLU A 55 -7.38 -3.32 2.72
N ALA A 56 -7.99 -2.97 1.59
CA ALA A 56 -9.17 -3.65 1.07
C ALA A 56 -8.86 -5.09 0.61
N LEU A 57 -7.76 -5.29 -0.11
CA LEU A 57 -7.51 -6.55 -0.82
C LEU A 57 -6.43 -7.42 -0.16
N TYR A 58 -5.37 -6.82 0.37
CA TYR A 58 -4.14 -7.56 0.68
C TYR A 58 -3.80 -7.64 2.17
N ALA A 59 -4.14 -6.62 2.96
CA ALA A 59 -3.70 -6.52 4.36
C ALA A 59 -4.14 -7.70 5.24
N LYS A 60 -5.29 -8.30 4.94
CA LYS A 60 -5.80 -9.48 5.66
C LYS A 60 -5.19 -10.80 5.19
N LEU A 61 -4.67 -10.84 3.96
CA LEU A 61 -4.13 -12.05 3.33
C LEU A 61 -2.63 -12.21 3.51
N ILE A 62 -1.93 -11.11 3.76
CA ILE A 62 -0.50 -11.12 4.06
C ILE A 62 -0.32 -11.49 5.55
N PRO A 63 0.54 -12.46 5.90
CA PRO A 63 0.80 -12.79 7.30
C PRO A 63 1.66 -11.72 7.98
N ASP A 64 1.48 -11.55 9.29
CA ASP A 64 2.27 -10.57 10.07
C ASP A 64 3.77 -10.85 9.99
N SER A 65 4.14 -12.14 10.07
CA SER A 65 5.51 -12.60 9.89
C SER A 65 5.59 -13.92 9.13
N MET A 66 6.75 -14.21 8.54
CA MET A 66 7.03 -15.45 7.81
C MET A 66 8.52 -15.80 7.90
N ARG A 67 8.85 -17.08 8.11
CA ARG A 67 10.23 -17.56 8.01
C ARG A 67 10.72 -17.55 6.57
N GLY A 68 11.99 -17.24 6.37
CA GLY A 68 12.59 -17.22 5.04
C GLY A 68 12.46 -18.55 4.31
N GLU A 69 12.66 -19.68 5.01
CA GLU A 69 12.48 -21.01 4.40
C GLU A 69 11.06 -21.21 3.86
N THR A 70 10.03 -20.89 4.66
CA THR A 70 8.62 -21.01 4.26
C THR A 70 8.30 -20.11 3.07
N PHE A 71 8.92 -18.94 3.02
CA PHE A 71 8.79 -18.04 1.87
C PHE A 71 9.41 -18.65 0.61
N LEU A 72 10.62 -19.17 0.71
CA LEU A 72 11.37 -19.73 -0.42
C LEU A 72 10.73 -21.02 -0.94
N GLU A 73 10.23 -21.89 -0.07
CA GLU A 73 9.45 -23.07 -0.47
C GLU A 73 8.21 -22.70 -1.29
N LYS A 74 7.53 -21.62 -0.92
CA LYS A 74 6.27 -21.21 -1.56
C LYS A 74 6.48 -20.35 -2.81
N TYR A 75 7.48 -19.48 -2.82
CA TYR A 75 7.62 -18.43 -3.83
C TYR A 75 8.93 -18.48 -4.62
N ASP A 76 9.81 -19.45 -4.31
CA ASP A 76 11.18 -19.62 -4.81
C ASP A 76 12.13 -18.48 -4.43
N ASN A 77 11.78 -17.24 -4.75
CA ASN A 77 12.56 -16.05 -4.41
C ASN A 77 11.66 -14.79 -4.38
N HIS A 78 12.25 -13.64 -4.04
CA HIS A 78 11.57 -12.33 -4.00
C HIS A 78 11.91 -11.39 -5.16
N ASN A 79 12.70 -11.83 -6.15
CA ASN A 79 13.11 -11.06 -7.33
C ASN A 79 13.72 -9.69 -6.99
N ASP A 80 14.65 -9.64 -6.04
CA ASP A 80 15.45 -8.45 -5.75
C ASP A 80 16.94 -8.76 -6.00
N PRO A 81 17.64 -7.97 -6.83
CA PRO A 81 19.02 -8.29 -7.20
C PRO A 81 20.04 -7.96 -6.10
N VAL A 82 19.65 -7.19 -5.07
CA VAL A 82 20.59 -6.68 -4.05
C VAL A 82 20.50 -7.48 -2.76
N THR A 83 19.34 -8.05 -2.45
CA THR A 83 19.08 -8.75 -1.19
C THR A 83 18.80 -10.22 -1.45
N VAL A 84 19.18 -11.06 -0.49
CA VAL A 84 18.87 -12.50 -0.47
C VAL A 84 18.05 -12.80 0.78
N VAL A 85 17.09 -13.71 0.67
CA VAL A 85 16.30 -14.17 1.82
C VAL A 85 17.11 -15.20 2.60
N ASP A 86 17.31 -14.95 3.88
CA ASP A 86 17.87 -15.93 4.80
C ASP A 86 16.79 -16.91 5.26
N HIS A 87 16.98 -18.20 4.97
CA HIS A 87 16.11 -19.30 5.37
C HIS A 87 15.77 -19.30 6.87
N LYS A 88 16.75 -18.98 7.72
CA LYS A 88 16.62 -19.09 9.18
C LYS A 88 15.97 -17.86 9.82
N HIS A 89 15.88 -16.76 9.09
CA HIS A 89 15.34 -15.51 9.62
C HIS A 89 13.81 -15.46 9.53
N THR A 90 13.16 -14.84 10.52
CA THR A 90 11.72 -14.55 10.51
C THR A 90 11.50 -13.09 10.19
N TYR A 91 10.83 -12.81 9.08
CA TYR A 91 10.60 -11.45 8.60
C TYR A 91 9.22 -10.96 9.01
N ALA A 92 9.10 -9.71 9.48
CA ALA A 92 7.82 -9.04 9.73
C ALA A 92 7.17 -8.56 8.41
N VAL A 93 6.70 -9.52 7.60
CA VAL A 93 6.31 -9.31 6.20
C VAL A 93 5.23 -8.23 6.04
N LYS A 94 4.14 -8.28 6.83
CA LYS A 94 3.06 -7.30 6.72
C LYS A 94 3.52 -5.88 7.06
N ALA A 95 4.25 -5.72 8.16
CA ALA A 95 4.75 -4.42 8.59
C ALA A 95 5.73 -3.84 7.55
N ALA A 96 6.67 -4.65 7.06
CA ALA A 96 7.63 -4.26 6.05
C ALA A 96 6.97 -3.92 4.70
N ALA A 97 5.89 -4.62 4.31
CA ALA A 97 5.12 -4.30 3.11
C ALA A 97 4.34 -2.99 3.24
N ARG A 98 3.72 -2.78 4.42
CA ARG A 98 2.91 -1.60 4.73
C ARG A 98 3.73 -0.31 4.74
N HIS A 99 4.98 -0.36 5.18
CA HIS A 99 5.82 0.82 5.37
C HIS A 99 5.96 1.70 4.10
N PRO A 100 6.49 1.21 2.96
CA PRO A 100 6.66 2.03 1.76
C PRO A 100 5.33 2.51 1.14
N ILE A 101 4.23 1.76 1.33
CA ILE A 101 2.89 2.13 0.87
C ILE A 101 2.41 3.39 1.61
N TYR A 102 2.44 3.33 2.94
CA TYR A 102 1.94 4.40 3.79
C TYR A 102 2.86 5.62 3.81
N GLU A 103 4.17 5.39 3.78
CA GLU A 103 5.16 6.47 3.72
C GLU A 103 4.99 7.29 2.43
N ASN A 104 4.92 6.64 1.27
CA ASN A 104 4.73 7.35 0.01
C ASN A 104 3.39 8.10 -0.05
N PHE A 105 2.33 7.52 0.53
CA PHE A 105 1.04 8.20 0.65
C PHE A 105 1.13 9.48 1.49
N ARG A 106 1.86 9.45 2.61
CA ARG A 106 2.09 10.64 3.44
C ARG A 106 2.84 11.73 2.67
N VAL A 107 3.88 11.35 1.90
CA VAL A 107 4.62 12.29 1.04
C VAL A 107 3.71 12.91 -0.02
N LYS A 108 2.90 12.10 -0.73
CA LYS A 108 1.95 12.59 -1.74
C LYS A 108 0.92 13.56 -1.16
N ILE A 109 0.37 13.27 0.02
CA ILE A 109 -0.54 14.17 0.73
C ILE A 109 0.15 15.49 1.07
N GLN A 110 1.37 15.44 1.57
CA GLN A 110 2.12 16.64 1.96
C GLN A 110 2.34 17.56 0.77
N GLN A 111 2.75 16.99 -0.38
CA GLN A 111 2.96 17.74 -1.63
C GLN A 111 1.65 18.35 -2.16
N ARG A 112 0.55 17.57 -2.18
CA ARG A 112 -0.76 18.07 -2.60
C ARG A 112 -1.25 19.21 -1.71
N ASN A 113 -1.08 19.10 -0.40
CA ASN A 113 -1.50 20.14 0.54
C ASN A 113 -0.64 21.41 0.44
N LYS A 114 0.67 21.29 0.20
CA LYS A 114 1.54 22.46 0.00
C LYS A 114 1.02 23.39 -1.09
N GLY A 115 0.51 22.83 -2.19
CA GLY A 115 -0.11 23.61 -3.27
C GLY A 115 -1.37 24.35 -2.84
N ALA A 116 -2.13 23.82 -1.89
CA ALA A 116 -3.39 24.41 -1.42
C ALA A 116 -3.20 25.44 -0.29
N ILE A 117 -2.24 25.22 0.62
CA ILE A 117 -2.08 26.04 1.84
C ILE A 117 -0.87 26.99 1.80
N GLY A 118 -0.03 26.90 0.76
CA GLY A 118 1.14 27.77 0.56
C GLY A 118 2.36 27.42 1.41
N TYR A 119 2.30 26.41 2.28
CA TYR A 119 3.43 25.91 3.06
C TYR A 119 3.38 24.38 3.22
N LEU A 120 4.53 23.76 3.49
CA LEU A 120 4.65 22.31 3.64
C LEU A 120 4.21 21.89 5.07
N PRO A 121 3.10 21.16 5.25
CA PRO A 121 2.65 20.76 6.58
C PRO A 121 3.52 19.62 7.15
N PHE A 122 3.70 19.57 8.46
CA PHE A 122 4.32 18.42 9.13
C PHE A 122 3.30 17.28 9.23
N VAL A 123 3.59 16.13 8.63
CA VAL A 123 2.68 14.97 8.55
C VAL A 123 3.18 13.88 9.49
N PHE A 124 2.32 13.40 10.39
CA PHE A 124 2.57 12.30 11.32
C PHE A 124 1.45 11.28 11.27
N GLU A 125 1.62 10.13 11.92
CA GLU A 125 0.55 9.12 11.97
C GLU A 125 -0.71 9.71 12.61
N GLY A 126 -1.85 9.56 11.95
CA GLY A 126 -3.09 10.24 12.37
C GLY A 126 -3.19 11.72 11.97
N SER A 127 -2.34 12.25 11.09
CA SER A 127 -2.48 13.62 10.56
C SER A 127 -3.31 13.70 9.26
N SER A 128 -4.23 12.77 9.04
CA SER A 128 -5.09 12.80 7.86
C SER A 128 -6.10 13.96 7.93
N PRO A 129 -6.64 14.44 6.80
CA PRO A 129 -7.71 15.45 6.82
C PRO A 129 -8.90 15.05 7.70
N GLY A 130 -9.22 13.74 7.74
CA GLY A 130 -10.24 13.19 8.64
C GLY A 130 -9.90 13.39 10.12
N ALA A 131 -8.66 13.17 10.54
CA ALA A 131 -8.27 13.34 11.94
C ALA A 131 -8.39 14.79 12.44
N GLY A 132 -8.24 15.78 11.56
CA GLY A 132 -8.57 17.18 11.84
C GLY A 132 -10.08 17.39 11.99
N LYS A 133 -10.87 16.85 11.06
CA LYS A 133 -12.34 16.96 11.07
C LYS A 133 -13.00 16.26 12.27
N PHE A 134 -12.45 15.12 12.70
CA PHE A 134 -12.97 14.31 13.80
C PHE A 134 -12.28 14.61 15.15
N GLY A 135 -11.44 15.66 15.23
CA GLY A 135 -10.89 16.15 16.50
C GLY A 135 -9.77 15.31 17.13
N PHE A 136 -9.30 14.25 16.48
CA PHE A 136 -8.15 13.45 16.94
C PHE A 136 -6.83 14.24 16.90
N LEU A 137 -6.77 15.27 16.04
CA LEU A 137 -5.62 16.13 15.87
C LEU A 137 -5.86 17.52 16.51
N ARG A 138 -5.30 17.77 17.70
CA ARG A 138 -5.30 19.10 18.35
C ARG A 138 -3.99 19.85 18.06
N ILE A 139 -3.97 20.67 17.02
CA ILE A 139 -2.86 21.60 16.76
C ILE A 139 -3.19 22.97 17.35
N ARG A 140 -2.29 23.52 18.17
CA ARG A 140 -2.36 24.94 18.59
C ARG A 140 -1.48 25.75 17.64
N ARG A 141 -2.04 26.77 16.98
CA ARG A 141 -1.24 27.76 16.26
C ARG A 141 -0.32 28.47 17.27
N ARG A 142 0.99 28.47 17.03
CA ARG A 142 1.88 29.42 17.69
C ARG A 142 1.58 30.80 17.11
N ILE A 143 1.15 31.73 17.96
CA ILE A 143 1.04 33.14 17.59
C ILE A 143 2.47 33.63 17.38
N PRO A 144 2.82 34.22 16.22
CA PRO A 144 4.15 34.80 16.03
C PRO A 144 4.37 35.91 17.08
N PRO A 145 5.59 36.07 17.60
CA PRO A 145 5.88 37.13 18.57
C PRO A 145 5.51 38.48 17.95
N LYS A 146 4.82 39.33 18.72
CA LYS A 146 4.58 40.73 18.33
C LYS A 146 5.95 41.36 18.08
N GLN A 147 6.16 41.87 16.87
CA GLN A 147 7.27 42.78 16.62
C GLN A 147 7.00 44.02 17.47
N GLY A 148 7.90 44.28 18.42
CA GLY A 148 7.88 45.47 19.27
C GLY A 148 8.48 46.67 18.56
#